data_AF-A0A8T3C3C9-F1
#
_entry.id   AF-A0A8T3C3C9-F1
#
_cell.length_a   1.000
_cell.length_b   1.000
_cell.length_c   1.000
_cell.angle_alpha   90.00
_cell.angle_beta   90.00
_cell.angle_gamma   90.00
#
_symmetry.space_group_name_H-M   'P 1'
#
loop_
_entity.id
_entity.type
_entity.pdbx_description
1 polymer ?
#
loop_
_entity_poly.entity_id
_entity_poly.type
_entity_poly.pdbx_seq_one_letter_code
_entity_poly.pdbx_strand_id
1 'polypeptide(L)'
;MVRLQTLRSQFDMLKMNESKSVEEYFNRVIVIANQLKLNGELVEDKRVIAKILRISTKKFEATVVAIEEAKNIEKMFIEGLLGYHQSH
;
A
#
# COMPACT_ATOMS: atom_id res chain seq x y z
N MET A 1 -5.07 31.85 3.70
CA MET A 1 -3.71 31.33 3.49
C MET A 1 -3.60 30.02 4.27
N VAL A 2 -3.57 28.86 3.60
CA VAL A 2 -3.30 27.59 4.32
C VAL A 2 -1.86 27.68 4.85
N ARG A 3 -1.64 27.38 6.13
CA ARG A 3 -0.29 27.41 6.71
C ARG A 3 0.54 26.31 6.06
N LEU A 4 1.71 26.65 5.51
CA LEU A 4 2.66 25.69 4.90
C LEU A 4 2.93 24.49 5.83
N GLN A 5 3.03 24.75 7.14
CA GLN A 5 3.15 23.72 8.18
C GLN A 5 2.00 22.71 8.16
N THR A 6 0.77 23.16 7.94
CA THR A 6 -0.39 22.27 7.81
C THR A 6 -0.27 21.35 6.59
N LEU A 7 0.18 21.85 5.44
CA LEU A 7 0.38 21.04 4.25
C LEU A 7 1.48 20.00 4.42
N ARG A 8 2.58 20.35 5.12
CA ARG A 8 3.64 19.39 5.47
C ARG A 8 3.11 18.28 6.36
N SER A 9 2.42 18.64 7.44
CA SER A 9 1.81 17.66 8.33
C SER A 9 0.81 16.76 7.59
N GLN A 10 -0.01 17.33 6.71
CA GLN A 10 -0.92 16.53 5.88
C GLN A 10 -0.16 15.59 4.96
N PHE A 11 0.88 16.06 4.27
CA PHE A 11 1.69 15.23 3.38
C PHE A 11 2.37 14.09 4.14
N ASP A 12 2.93 14.37 5.32
CA ASP A 12 3.65 13.39 6.14
C ASP A 12 2.71 12.36 6.79
N MET A 13 1.54 12.81 7.27
CA MET A 13 0.51 11.95 7.85
C MET A 13 -0.34 11.22 6.80
N LEU A 14 -0.25 11.59 5.52
CA LEU A 14 -1.02 10.96 4.45
C LEU A 14 -0.69 9.47 4.35
N LYS A 15 -1.69 8.64 4.66
CA LYS A 15 -1.65 7.19 4.55
C LYS A 15 -2.79 6.72 3.66
N MET A 16 -2.61 5.57 3.04
CA MET A 16 -3.67 4.90 2.31
C MET A 16 -4.61 4.27 3.31
N ASN A 17 -5.90 4.50 3.11
CA ASN A 17 -6.95 3.82 3.83
C ASN A 17 -7.28 2.52 3.11
N GLU A 18 -7.57 1.46 3.85
CA GLU A 18 -7.95 0.16 3.29
C GLU A 18 -9.22 0.24 2.44
N SER A 19 -10.15 1.14 2.81
CA SER A 19 -11.43 1.39 2.13
C SER A 19 -11.34 2.29 0.90
N LYS A 20 -10.18 2.86 0.57
CA LYS A 20 -10.00 3.79 -0.55
C LYS A 20 -9.17 3.17 -1.67
N SER A 21 -9.46 3.54 -2.91
CA SER A 21 -8.73 3.03 -4.06
C SER A 21 -7.28 3.53 -4.08
N VAL A 22 -6.40 2.78 -4.77
CA VAL A 22 -5.00 3.21 -5.00
C VAL A 22 -4.98 4.54 -5.74
N GLU A 23 -5.83 4.70 -6.75
CA GLU A 23 -5.96 5.93 -7.53
C GLU A 23 -6.34 7.13 -6.66
N GLU A 24 -7.31 6.99 -5.75
CA GLU A 24 -7.72 8.07 -4.86
C GLU A 24 -6.56 8.49 -3.94
N TYR A 25 -5.78 7.52 -3.46
CA TYR A 25 -4.58 7.80 -2.68
C TYR A 25 -3.53 8.58 -3.50
N PHE A 26 -3.23 8.13 -4.71
CA PHE A 26 -2.29 8.81 -5.62
C PHE A 26 -2.70 10.27 -5.87
N ASN A 27 -3.98 10.49 -6.21
CA ASN A 27 -4.50 11.83 -6.47
C ASN A 27 -4.33 12.75 -5.25
N ARG A 28 -4.59 12.26 -4.04
CA ARG A 28 -4.39 13.04 -2.81
C ARG A 28 -2.92 13.41 -2.57
N VAL A 29 -1.98 12.48 -2.82
CA VAL A 29 -0.54 12.75 -2.70
C VAL A 29 -0.15 13.88 -3.66
N ILE A 30 -0.59 13.80 -4.92
CA ILE A 30 -0.27 14.78 -5.98
C ILE A 30 -0.85 16.15 -5.63
N VAL A 31 -2.10 16.22 -5.18
CA VAL A 31 -2.76 17.47 -4.79
C VAL A 31 -1.98 18.19 -3.69
N ILE A 32 -1.60 17.48 -2.62
CA ILE A 32 -0.86 18.10 -1.51
C ILE A 32 0.56 18.50 -1.95
N ALA A 33 1.24 17.66 -2.74
CA ALA A 33 2.56 17.99 -3.28
C ALA A 33 2.53 19.24 -4.16
N ASN A 34 1.52 19.37 -5.01
CA ASN A 34 1.32 20.56 -5.86
C ASN A 34 1.02 21.80 -5.02
N GLN A 35 0.20 21.67 -3.96
CA GLN A 35 -0.05 22.77 -3.05
C GLN A 35 1.24 23.23 -2.34
N LEU A 36 2.09 22.30 -1.89
CA LEU A 36 3.40 22.64 -1.32
C LEU A 36 4.29 23.37 -2.33
N LYS A 37 4.40 22.86 -3.56
CA LYS A 37 5.14 23.50 -4.66
C LYS A 37 4.64 24.92 -4.95
N LEU A 38 3.32 25.12 -5.02
CA LEU A 38 2.69 26.42 -5.23
C LEU A 38 2.96 27.42 -4.09
N ASN A 39 3.19 26.93 -2.87
CA ASN A 39 3.57 27.77 -1.73
C ASN A 39 5.10 27.96 -1.62
N GLY A 40 5.85 27.65 -2.67
CA GLY A 40 7.30 27.89 -2.75
C GLY A 40 8.18 26.81 -2.12
N GLU A 41 7.60 25.68 -1.71
CA GLU A 41 8.39 24.56 -1.18
C GLU A 41 8.93 23.69 -2.30
N LEU A 42 10.22 23.38 -2.24
CA LEU A 42 10.82 22.40 -3.12
C LEU A 42 10.38 20.99 -2.71
N VAL A 43 9.45 20.41 -3.47
CA VAL A 43 9.04 19.02 -3.33
C VAL A 43 9.64 18.22 -4.48
N GLU A 44 10.68 17.46 -4.21
CA GLU A 44 11.32 16.60 -5.21
C GLU A 44 10.38 15.46 -5.62
N ASP A 45 10.34 15.13 -6.91
CA ASP A 45 9.47 14.06 -7.42
C ASP A 45 9.84 12.71 -6.81
N LYS A 46 11.12 12.49 -6.48
CA LYS A 46 11.58 11.30 -5.74
C LYS A 46 10.86 11.14 -4.40
N ARG A 47 10.55 12.24 -3.70
CA ARG A 47 9.82 12.23 -2.42
C ARG A 47 8.36 11.83 -2.62
N VAL A 48 7.75 12.30 -3.71
CA VAL A 48 6.37 11.95 -4.09
C VAL A 48 6.29 10.47 -4.48
N ILE A 49 7.21 10.00 -5.32
CA ILE A 49 7.30 8.60 -5.77
C ILE A 49 7.54 7.67 -4.57
N ALA A 50 8.48 8.00 -3.68
CA ALA A 50 8.73 7.21 -2.48
C ALA A 50 7.51 7.11 -1.56
N LYS A 51 6.74 8.21 -1.42
CA LYS A 51 5.50 8.23 -0.63
C LYS A 51 4.46 7.26 -1.19
N ILE A 52 4.30 7.27 -2.51
CA ILE A 52 3.41 6.39 -3.26
C ILE A 52 3.83 4.92 -3.12
N LEU A 53 5.09 4.62 -3.41
CA LEU A 53 5.60 3.25 -3.46
C LEU A 53 5.57 2.55 -2.11
N ARG A 54 5.87 3.28 -1.01
CA ARG A 54 5.86 2.74 0.36
C ARG A 54 4.55 2.05 0.73
N ILE A 55 3.44 2.45 0.11
CA ILE A 55 2.13 1.88 0.38
C ILE A 55 1.81 0.73 -0.58
N SER A 56 2.14 0.88 -1.87
CA SER A 56 1.99 -0.21 -2.83
C SER A 56 2.73 -1.46 -2.35
N THR A 57 3.95 -1.33 -1.82
CA THR A 57 4.72 -2.46 -1.28
C THR A 57 3.97 -3.22 -0.19
N LYS A 58 3.30 -2.52 0.75
CA LYS A 58 2.53 -3.17 1.83
C LYS A 58 1.32 -3.96 1.33
N LYS A 59 0.57 -3.44 0.35
CA LYS A 59 -0.58 -4.17 -0.23
C LYS A 59 -0.10 -5.38 -1.03
N PHE A 60 1.02 -5.25 -1.74
CA PHE A 60 1.63 -6.36 -2.46
C PHE A 60 2.15 -7.44 -1.51
N GLU A 61 2.86 -7.06 -0.43
CA GLU A 61 3.30 -7.99 0.61
C GLU A 61 2.12 -8.78 1.21
N ALA A 62 1.04 -8.10 1.61
CA ALA A 62 -0.15 -8.76 2.14
C ALA A 62 -0.80 -9.72 1.13
N THR A 63 -0.81 -9.36 -0.15
CA THR A 63 -1.37 -10.20 -1.22
C THR A 63 -0.51 -11.43 -1.47
N VAL A 64 0.83 -11.26 -1.49
CA VAL A 64 1.78 -12.37 -1.65
C VAL A 64 1.63 -13.37 -0.51
N VAL A 65 1.59 -12.88 0.75
CA VAL A 65 1.39 -13.73 1.93
C VAL A 65 0.09 -14.53 1.83
N ALA A 66 -1.03 -13.87 1.48
CA ALA A 66 -2.32 -14.56 1.33
C ALA A 66 -2.29 -15.65 0.24
N ILE A 67 -1.59 -15.41 -0.87
CA ILE A 67 -1.42 -16.42 -1.94
C ILE A 67 -0.58 -17.60 -1.45
N GLU A 68 0.50 -17.35 -0.71
CA GLU A 68 1.35 -18.40 -0.14
C GLU A 68 0.60 -19.25 0.88
N GLU A 69 -0.19 -18.62 1.76
CA GLU A 69 -1.05 -19.30 2.73
C GLU A 69 -2.09 -20.18 2.04
N ALA A 70 -2.75 -19.69 0.99
CA ALA A 70 -3.73 -20.47 0.22
C ALA A 70 -3.10 -21.71 -0.44
N LYS A 71 -1.90 -21.58 -1.01
CA LYS A 71 -1.15 -22.71 -1.57
C LYS A 71 -0.75 -23.73 -0.49
N ASN A 72 -0.40 -23.27 0.70
CA ASN A 72 -0.08 -24.15 1.81
C ASN A 72 -1.30 -24.96 2.26
N ILE A 73 -2.47 -24.31 2.35
CA ILE A 73 -3.74 -24.98 2.69
C ILE A 73 -4.08 -26.06 1.64
N GLU A 74 -3.95 -25.74 0.35
CA GLU A 74 -4.17 -26.69 -0.74
C GLU A 74 -3.26 -27.92 -0.61
N LYS A 75 -1.97 -27.70 -0.31
CA LYS A 75 -1.01 -28.78 -0.11
C LYS A 75 -1.38 -29.68 1.07
N MET A 76 -1.72 -29.10 2.23
CA MET A 76 -2.13 -29.85 3.41
C MET A 76 -3.40 -30.68 3.15
N PHE A 77 -4.34 -30.14 2.38
CA PHE A 77 -5.55 -30.87 1.99
C PHE A 77 -5.24 -32.09 1.10
N ILE A 78 -4.39 -31.92 0.09
CA ILE A 78 -3.97 -33.02 -0.80
C ILE A 78 -3.22 -34.10 -0.01
N GLU A 79 -2.27 -33.71 0.85
CA GLU A 79 -1.52 -34.65 1.69
C GLU A 79 -2.45 -35.44 2.63
N GLY A 80 -3.46 -34.78 3.22
CA GLY A 80 -4.48 -35.43 4.04
C GLY A 80 -5.30 -36.46 3.26
N LEU A 81 -5.71 -36.15 2.02
CA LEU A 81 -6.45 -37.08 1.17
C LEU A 81 -5.60 -38.31 0.77
N LEU A 82 -4.35 -38.10 0.39
CA LEU A 82 -3.44 -39.19 0.03
C LEU A 82 -3.14 -40.10 1.24
N GLY A 83 -2.94 -39.50 2.43
CA GLY A 83 -2.76 -40.25 3.67
C GLY A 83 -4.00 -41.09 4.03
N TYR A 84 -5.21 -40.54 3.84
CA TYR A 84 -6.45 -41.31 4.02
C TYR A 84 -6.54 -42.50 3.05
N HIS A 85 -6.18 -42.31 1.79
CA HIS A 85 -6.22 -43.38 0.78
C HIS A 85 -5.19 -44.49 1.03
N GLN A 86 -4.05 -44.18 1.65
CA GLN A 86 -3.01 -45.16 2.00
C GLN A 86 -3.24 -45.87 3.34
N SER A 87 -4.20 -45.38 4.14
CA SER A 87 -4.53 -45.94 5.46
C SER A 87 -5.68 -46.96 5.42
N HIS A 88 -6.26 -47.19 4.24
CA HIS A 88 -7.32 -48.17 3.95
C HIS A 88 -6.84 -49.15 2.86
#